data_AF-A0A162DFB3-F1
#
_entry.id   AF-A0A162DFB3-F1
#
_cell.length_a   1.000
_cell.length_b   1.000
_cell.length_c   1.000
_cell.angle_alpha   90.00
_cell.angle_beta   90.00
_cell.angle_gamma   90.00
#
_symmetry.space_group_name_H-M   'P 1'
#
loop_
_entity.id
_entity.type
_entity.pdbx_description
1 polymer ?
#
loop_
_entity_poly.entity_id
_entity_poly.type
_entity_poly.pdbx_seq_one_letter_code
_entity_poly.pdbx_strand_id
1 'polypeptide(L)'
;MSKEEYLKKLQVKIKKLPKEDINEVMDFYNEYFLEAGDENSEAVISRLGSPSFVASQILADYAVKELDHPTVSTKKSFSAMWLIILAILAAPIALPMLIVMVTLAFCLILVYGLFILTLSILVFCLPISGIYSVISGFAVIFQHWQTSIFFVGVGLVAIGLGVLLYGPFIRFTKAANSRLVKLLKRLFDKMIPKSKEEK
;
A
#
# COMPACT_ATOMS: atom_id res chain seq x y z
N MET A 1 -50.70 29.52 12.65
CA MET A 1 -49.31 29.51 13.16
C MET A 1 -48.62 30.75 12.62
N SER A 2 -47.74 31.39 13.38
CA SER A 2 -47.01 32.56 12.88
C SER A 2 -45.87 32.15 11.94
N LYS A 3 -45.42 33.07 11.07
CA LYS A 3 -44.27 32.87 10.18
C LYS A 3 -43.02 32.40 10.94
N GLU A 4 -42.78 33.00 12.10
CA GLU A 4 -41.63 32.73 12.97
C GLU A 4 -41.68 31.29 13.52
N GLU A 5 -42.87 30.83 13.88
CA GLU A 5 -43.08 29.48 14.37
C GLU A 5 -42.90 28.43 13.26
N TYR A 6 -43.32 28.76 12.03
CA TYR A 6 -43.13 27.93 10.84
C TYR A 6 -41.64 27.73 10.53
N LEU A 7 -40.91 28.84 10.41
CA LEU A 7 -39.49 28.86 10.07
C LEU A 7 -38.64 28.18 11.14
N LYS A 8 -38.95 28.39 12.42
CA LYS A 8 -38.26 27.70 13.52
C LYS A 8 -38.45 26.18 13.45
N LYS A 9 -39.66 25.71 13.12
CA LYS A 9 -39.93 24.27 12.94
C LYS A 9 -39.24 23.70 11.70
N LEU A 10 -39.17 24.46 10.61
CA LEU A 10 -38.45 24.09 9.39
C LEU A 10 -36.95 23.94 9.68
N GLN A 11 -36.33 24.95 10.28
CA GLN A 11 -34.90 24.96 10.64
C GLN A 11 -34.49 23.75 11.47
N VAL A 12 -35.31 23.35 12.46
CA VAL A 12 -35.04 22.18 13.30
C VAL A 12 -35.05 20.88 12.48
N LYS A 13 -35.94 20.76 11.50
CA LYS A 13 -36.09 19.56 10.67
C LYS A 13 -34.99 19.42 9.62
N ILE A 14 -34.45 20.54 9.13
CA ILE A 14 -33.36 20.57 8.15
C ILE A 14 -31.95 20.58 8.77
N LYS A 15 -31.81 20.42 10.10
CA LYS A 15 -30.52 20.41 10.82
C LYS A 15 -29.47 19.39 10.34
N LYS A 16 -29.89 18.40 9.55
CA LYS A 16 -28.98 17.39 8.99
C LYS A 16 -28.14 17.90 7.81
N LEU A 17 -28.53 19.02 7.21
CA LEU A 17 -27.79 19.68 6.14
C LEU A 17 -26.55 20.42 6.66
N PRO A 18 -25.54 20.66 5.81
CA PRO A 18 -24.46 21.60 6.11
C PRO A 18 -24.98 22.98 6.49
N LYS A 19 -24.22 23.69 7.33
CA LYS A 19 -24.64 25.02 7.84
C LYS A 19 -24.86 26.06 6.74
N GLU A 20 -24.09 25.96 5.66
CA GLU A 20 -24.19 26.85 4.49
C GLU A 20 -25.54 26.65 3.79
N ASP A 21 -25.90 25.40 3.49
CA ASP A 21 -27.18 25.04 2.85
C ASP A 21 -28.38 25.36 3.76
N ILE A 22 -28.26 25.19 5.08
CA ILE A 22 -29.31 25.58 6.03
C ILE A 22 -29.58 27.09 5.94
N ASN A 23 -28.54 27.92 5.87
CA ASN A 23 -28.71 29.37 5.80
C ASN A 23 -29.37 29.78 4.49
N GLU A 24 -28.92 29.22 3.36
CA GLU A 24 -29.48 29.50 2.03
C GLU A 24 -30.98 29.16 1.96
N VAL A 25 -31.36 27.98 2.45
CA VAL A 25 -32.77 27.56 2.52
C VAL A 25 -33.58 28.51 3.42
N MET A 26 -33.04 28.88 4.58
CA MET A 26 -33.76 29.77 5.50
C MET A 26 -33.90 31.18 4.92
N ASP A 27 -32.90 31.69 4.20
CA ASP A 27 -32.95 32.99 3.54
C ASP A 27 -33.99 33.01 2.41
N PHE A 28 -34.03 31.97 1.58
CA PHE A 28 -35.04 31.81 0.53
C PHE A 28 -36.48 31.85 1.09
N TYR A 29 -36.77 31.05 2.12
CA TYR A 29 -38.12 31.05 2.69
C TYR A 29 -38.42 32.34 3.45
N ASN A 30 -37.43 32.98 4.09
CA ASN A 30 -37.63 34.30 4.69
C ASN A 30 -38.02 35.34 3.63
N GLU A 31 -37.32 35.39 2.50
CA GLU A 31 -37.64 36.29 1.39
C GLU A 31 -39.03 36.01 0.80
N TYR A 32 -39.38 34.72 0.65
CA TYR A 32 -40.71 34.31 0.19
C TYR A 32 -41.84 34.77 1.12
N PHE A 33 -41.63 34.72 2.44
CA PHE A 33 -42.59 35.24 3.41
C PHE A 33 -42.62 36.78 3.45
N LEU A 34 -41.49 37.45 3.18
CA LEU A 34 -41.41 38.90 3.11
C LEU A 34 -42.14 39.47 1.89
N GLU A 35 -42.02 38.82 0.73
CA GLU A 35 -42.68 39.23 -0.52
C GLU A 35 -44.22 39.13 -0.42
N ALA A 36 -44.73 38.16 0.34
CA ALA A 36 -46.16 38.02 0.58
C ALA A 36 -46.74 39.08 1.53
N GLY A 37 -45.90 39.66 2.41
CA GLY A 37 -46.31 40.59 3.45
C GLY A 37 -46.97 39.91 4.66
N ASP A 38 -46.87 40.56 5.83
CA ASP A 38 -47.34 40.00 7.11
C ASP A 38 -48.84 39.67 7.14
N GLU A 39 -49.65 40.37 6.33
CA GLU A 39 -51.08 40.13 6.19
C GLU A 39 -51.42 38.82 5.46
N ASN A 40 -50.52 38.30 4.60
CA ASN A 40 -50.74 37.07 3.82
C ASN A 40 -49.99 35.85 4.36
N SER A 41 -49.32 35.99 5.51
CA SER A 41 -48.55 34.91 6.18
C SER A 41 -49.32 33.58 6.25
N GLU A 42 -50.59 33.62 6.66
CA GLU A 42 -51.42 32.44 6.84
C GLU A 42 -51.81 31.77 5.51
N ALA A 43 -52.03 32.58 4.47
CA ALA A 43 -52.32 32.08 3.12
C ALA A 43 -51.10 31.38 2.51
N VAL A 44 -49.90 31.92 2.76
CA VAL A 44 -48.63 31.33 2.32
C VAL A 44 -48.37 29.99 3.02
N ILE A 45 -48.61 29.91 4.33
CA ILE A 45 -48.48 28.67 5.10
C ILE A 45 -49.44 27.59 4.59
N SER A 46 -50.67 27.97 4.22
CA SER A 46 -51.65 27.05 3.63
C SER A 46 -51.18 26.50 2.28
N ARG A 47 -50.54 27.33 1.46
CA ARG A 47 -49.99 26.94 0.14
C ARG A 47 -48.74 26.06 0.24
N LEU A 48 -47.82 26.38 1.15
CA LEU A 48 -46.59 25.62 1.39
C LEU A 48 -46.86 24.27 2.05
N GLY A 49 -47.96 24.15 2.81
CA GLY A 49 -48.28 22.97 3.60
C GLY A 49 -47.42 22.88 4.86
N SER A 50 -47.36 21.69 5.48
CA SER A 50 -46.71 21.54 6.79
C SER A 50 -45.18 21.75 6.70
N PRO A 51 -44.52 22.35 7.72
CA PRO A 51 -43.06 22.47 7.78
C PRO A 51 -42.32 21.13 7.64
N SER A 52 -42.99 20.03 7.98
CA SER A 52 -42.42 18.69 7.84
C SER A 52 -42.39 18.20 6.40
N PHE A 53 -43.39 18.56 5.61
CA PHE A 53 -43.47 18.19 4.21
C PHE A 53 -42.39 18.91 3.39
N VAL A 54 -42.26 20.22 3.61
CA VAL A 54 -41.24 21.05 2.98
C VAL A 54 -39.82 20.58 3.36
N ALA A 55 -39.57 20.31 4.64
CA ALA A 55 -38.27 19.78 5.08
C ALA A 55 -37.90 18.44 4.40
N SER A 56 -38.89 17.55 4.19
CA SER A 56 -38.64 16.27 3.53
C SER A 56 -38.31 16.43 2.04
N GLN A 57 -38.94 17.39 1.34
CA GLN A 57 -38.56 17.69 -0.06
C GLN A 57 -37.13 18.20 -0.16
N ILE A 58 -36.77 19.18 0.68
CA ILE A 58 -35.42 19.77 0.69
C ILE A 58 -34.35 18.69 0.96
N LEU A 59 -34.60 17.80 1.92
CA LEU A 59 -33.69 16.72 2.24
C LEU A 59 -33.60 15.66 1.12
N ALA A 60 -34.70 15.39 0.41
CA ALA A 60 -34.70 14.48 -0.72
C ALA A 60 -33.91 15.05 -1.91
N ASP A 61 -34.13 16.32 -2.25
CA ASP A 61 -33.40 17.00 -3.33
C ASP A 61 -31.91 17.10 -3.01
N TYR A 62 -31.56 17.35 -1.75
CA TYR A 62 -30.17 17.34 -1.29
C TYR A 62 -29.53 15.96 -1.43
N ALA A 63 -30.23 14.90 -1.02
CA ALA A 63 -29.73 13.53 -1.16
C ALA A 63 -29.51 13.15 -2.62
N VAL A 64 -30.37 13.58 -3.55
CA VAL A 64 -30.17 13.35 -5.00
C VAL A 64 -28.94 14.11 -5.49
N LYS A 65 -28.77 15.38 -5.10
CA LYS A 65 -27.62 16.21 -5.47
C LYS A 65 -26.29 15.65 -4.96
N GLU A 66 -26.29 15.02 -3.78
CA GLU A 66 -25.10 14.38 -3.19
C GLU A 66 -24.75 13.04 -3.87
N LEU A 67 -25.72 12.34 -4.46
CA LEU A 67 -25.46 11.13 -5.24
C LEU A 67 -24.80 11.43 -6.60
N ASP A 68 -25.19 12.52 -7.26
CA ASP A 68 -24.59 12.96 -8.53
C ASP A 68 -23.19 13.58 -8.35
N HIS A 69 -22.91 14.10 -7.16
CA HIS A 69 -21.62 14.69 -6.80
C HIS A 69 -21.22 14.26 -5.39
N PRO A 70 -20.37 13.22 -5.22
CA PRO A 70 -19.85 12.87 -3.90
C PRO A 70 -18.96 14.03 -3.41
N THR A 71 -19.54 14.94 -2.63
CA THR A 71 -18.81 16.06 -2.08
C THR A 71 -17.98 15.57 -0.90
N VAL A 72 -16.68 15.40 -1.14
CA VAL A 72 -15.68 15.31 -0.09
C VAL A 72 -15.76 16.57 0.78
N SER A 73 -16.41 16.46 1.94
CA SER A 73 -16.61 17.58 2.88
C SER A 73 -15.33 18.41 3.11
N THR A 74 -15.44 19.70 2.81
CA THR A 74 -14.33 20.62 2.49
C THR A 74 -13.68 21.28 3.71
N LYS A 75 -13.72 20.68 4.91
CA LYS A 75 -12.88 21.17 6.03
C LYS A 75 -11.38 20.80 5.91
N LYS A 76 -10.96 20.32 4.74
CA LYS A 76 -9.60 19.85 4.40
C LYS A 76 -8.85 20.77 3.42
N SER A 77 -9.36 21.95 3.09
CA SER A 77 -8.75 22.84 2.08
C SER A 77 -7.41 23.47 2.51
N PHE A 78 -7.26 23.88 3.78
CA PHE A 78 -5.99 24.44 4.28
C PHE A 78 -4.86 23.40 4.32
N SER A 79 -5.21 22.12 4.53
CA SER A 79 -4.26 21.02 4.44
C SER A 79 -3.94 20.64 3.00
N ALA A 80 -4.87 20.81 2.06
CA ALA A 80 -4.64 20.48 0.65
C ALA A 80 -3.62 21.42 0.00
N MET A 81 -3.77 22.74 0.15
CA MET A 81 -2.79 23.70 -0.38
C MET A 81 -1.41 23.53 0.29
N TRP A 82 -1.37 23.34 1.61
CA TRP A 82 -0.13 23.07 2.34
C TRP A 82 0.53 21.76 1.91
N LEU A 83 -0.26 20.69 1.68
CA LEU A 83 0.24 19.40 1.18
C LEU A 83 0.74 19.50 -0.25
N ILE A 84 0.11 20.29 -1.12
CA ILE A 84 0.57 20.49 -2.50
C ILE A 84 1.91 21.25 -2.50
N ILE A 85 2.04 22.33 -1.71
CA ILE A 85 3.31 23.06 -1.57
C ILE A 85 4.39 22.15 -0.98
N LEU A 86 4.05 21.39 0.06
CA LEU A 86 4.98 20.43 0.67
C LEU A 86 5.35 19.30 -0.30
N ALA A 87 4.41 18.84 -1.14
CA ALA A 87 4.66 17.84 -2.16
C ALA A 87 5.56 18.37 -3.28
N ILE A 88 5.40 19.62 -3.72
CA ILE A 88 6.27 20.24 -4.73
C ILE A 88 7.69 20.41 -4.17
N LEU A 89 7.82 20.80 -2.90
CA LEU A 89 9.13 20.96 -2.25
C LEU A 89 9.78 19.60 -1.90
N ALA A 90 8.98 18.59 -1.55
CA ALA A 90 9.45 17.24 -1.24
C ALA A 90 9.72 16.41 -2.49
N ALA A 91 9.02 16.65 -3.61
CA ALA A 91 9.19 15.95 -4.89
C ALA A 91 10.65 15.84 -5.37
N PRO A 92 11.46 16.92 -5.38
CA PRO A 92 12.86 16.83 -5.82
C PRO A 92 13.74 15.97 -4.91
N ILE A 93 13.34 15.69 -3.67
CA ILE A 93 14.07 14.83 -2.73
C ILE A 93 13.49 13.41 -2.73
N ALA A 94 12.16 13.29 -2.80
CA ALA A 94 11.45 12.02 -2.78
C ALA A 94 11.76 11.18 -4.03
N LEU A 95 11.85 11.81 -5.21
CA LEU A 95 12.15 11.13 -6.46
C LEU A 95 13.55 10.46 -6.47
N PRO A 96 14.66 11.17 -6.16
CA PRO A 96 15.98 10.53 -6.08
C PRO A 96 16.06 9.53 -4.92
N MET A 97 15.39 9.79 -3.80
CA MET A 97 15.39 8.84 -2.67
C MET A 97 14.69 7.52 -3.01
N LEU A 98 13.62 7.57 -3.80
CA LEU A 98 12.97 6.37 -4.35
C LEU A 98 13.91 5.60 -5.27
N ILE A 99 14.60 6.31 -6.19
CA ILE A 99 15.56 5.69 -7.11
C ILE A 99 16.66 4.99 -6.32
N VAL A 100 17.26 5.66 -5.32
CA VAL A 100 18.29 5.07 -4.45
C VAL A 100 17.78 3.81 -3.76
N MET A 101 16.56 3.84 -3.20
CA MET A 101 15.97 2.69 -2.53
C MET A 101 15.77 1.50 -3.48
N VAL A 102 15.29 1.74 -4.71
CA VAL A 102 15.10 0.71 -5.73
C VAL A 102 16.44 0.15 -6.20
N THR A 103 17.41 1.01 -6.49
CA THR A 103 18.75 0.59 -6.92
C THR A 103 19.45 -0.22 -5.84
N LEU A 104 19.33 0.17 -4.57
CA LEU A 104 19.94 -0.53 -3.44
C LEU A 104 19.28 -1.89 -3.20
N ALA A 105 17.95 -1.97 -3.30
CA ALA A 105 17.23 -3.25 -3.26
C ALA A 105 17.65 -4.18 -4.41
N PHE A 106 17.74 -3.65 -5.63
CA PHE A 106 18.18 -4.42 -6.80
C PHE A 106 19.62 -4.93 -6.64
N CYS A 107 20.53 -4.08 -6.15
CA CYS A 107 21.91 -4.45 -5.87
C CYS A 107 22.01 -5.57 -4.83
N LEU A 108 21.25 -5.48 -3.73
CA LEU A 108 21.19 -6.53 -2.71
C LEU A 108 20.70 -7.86 -3.28
N ILE A 109 19.66 -7.85 -4.12
CA ILE A 109 19.14 -9.05 -4.77
C ILE A 109 20.19 -9.65 -5.70
N LEU A 110 20.88 -8.82 -6.49
CA LEU A 110 21.96 -9.25 -7.39
C LEU A 110 23.12 -9.88 -6.62
N VAL A 111 23.63 -9.21 -5.58
CA VAL A 111 24.75 -9.71 -4.76
C VAL A 111 24.37 -11.03 -4.11
N TYR A 112 23.15 -11.13 -3.57
CA TYR A 112 22.65 -12.38 -2.99
C TYR A 112 22.56 -13.49 -4.03
N GLY A 113 22.02 -13.20 -5.24
CA GLY A 113 21.94 -14.15 -6.33
C GLY A 113 23.31 -14.64 -6.81
N LEU A 114 24.27 -13.72 -6.98
CA LEU A 114 25.65 -14.06 -7.35
C LEU A 114 26.32 -14.90 -6.28
N PHE A 115 26.14 -14.57 -5.01
CA PHE A 115 26.70 -15.33 -3.89
C PHE A 115 26.22 -16.80 -3.91
N ILE A 116 24.94 -17.02 -4.16
CA ILE A 116 24.36 -18.37 -4.28
C ILE A 116 24.88 -19.08 -5.52
N LEU A 117 25.01 -18.37 -6.64
CA LEU A 117 25.55 -18.91 -7.88
C LEU A 117 27.01 -19.35 -7.70
N THR A 118 27.86 -18.53 -7.07
CA THR A 118 29.25 -18.88 -6.75
C THR A 118 29.33 -20.09 -5.83
N LEU A 119 28.51 -20.15 -4.78
CA LEU A 119 28.46 -21.32 -3.90
C LEU A 119 27.98 -22.59 -4.64
N SER A 120 26.98 -22.47 -5.51
CA SER A 120 26.53 -23.58 -6.36
C SER A 120 27.67 -24.11 -7.22
N ILE A 121 28.36 -23.21 -7.95
CA ILE A 121 29.48 -23.60 -8.82
C ILE A 121 30.57 -24.28 -7.99
N LEU A 122 30.91 -23.77 -6.81
CA LEU A 122 31.90 -24.39 -5.93
C LEU A 122 31.49 -25.83 -5.55
N VAL A 123 30.24 -26.02 -5.11
CA VAL A 123 29.74 -27.33 -4.68
C VAL A 123 29.69 -28.34 -5.82
N PHE A 124 29.38 -27.92 -7.05
CA PHE A 124 29.36 -28.79 -8.23
C PHE A 124 30.74 -29.01 -8.86
N CYS A 125 31.63 -28.01 -8.85
CA CYS A 125 32.95 -28.10 -9.47
C CYS A 125 33.97 -28.87 -8.62
N LEU A 126 33.86 -28.81 -7.29
CA LEU A 126 34.73 -29.57 -6.37
C LEU A 126 34.72 -31.10 -6.62
N PRO A 127 33.57 -31.80 -6.71
CA PRO A 127 33.57 -33.22 -6.98
C PRO A 127 34.02 -33.55 -8.41
N ILE A 128 33.70 -32.70 -9.40
CA ILE A 128 34.13 -32.90 -10.79
C ILE A 128 35.66 -32.79 -10.91
N SER A 129 36.25 -31.76 -10.30
CA SER A 129 37.71 -31.60 -10.25
C SER A 129 38.39 -32.71 -9.47
N GLY A 130 37.76 -33.19 -8.39
CA GLY A 130 38.25 -34.34 -7.63
C GLY A 130 38.27 -35.63 -8.45
N ILE A 131 37.24 -35.90 -9.25
CA ILE A 131 37.20 -37.05 -10.18
C ILE A 131 38.33 -36.96 -11.21
N TYR A 132 38.55 -35.77 -11.78
CA TYR A 132 39.64 -35.55 -12.74
C TYR A 132 41.02 -35.79 -12.11
N SER A 133 41.21 -35.37 -10.87
CA SER A 133 42.45 -35.60 -10.09
C SER A 133 42.70 -37.08 -9.77
N VAL A 134 41.65 -37.86 -9.52
CA VAL A 134 41.79 -39.30 -9.32
C VAL A 134 42.22 -39.99 -10.62
N ILE A 135 41.59 -39.64 -11.75
CA ILE A 135 41.92 -40.22 -13.07
C ILE A 135 43.36 -39.90 -13.46
N SER A 136 43.80 -38.64 -13.27
CA SER A 136 45.19 -38.26 -13.55
C SER A 136 46.18 -38.96 -12.61
N GLY A 137 45.81 -39.16 -11.34
CA GLY A 137 46.61 -39.92 -10.39
C GLY A 137 46.86 -41.38 -10.83
N PHE A 138 45.85 -42.05 -11.40
CA PHE A 138 46.02 -43.40 -11.94
C PHE A 138 46.91 -43.44 -13.20
N ALA A 139 46.88 -42.40 -14.04
CA ALA A 139 47.68 -42.34 -15.25
C ALA A 139 49.21 -42.25 -14.98
N VAL A 140 49.60 -41.65 -13.85
CA VAL A 140 51.01 -41.36 -13.51
C VAL A 140 51.66 -42.46 -12.66
N ILE A 141 50.92 -43.53 -12.34
CA ILE A 141 51.34 -44.54 -11.34
C ILE A 141 52.61 -45.30 -11.72
N PHE A 142 52.84 -45.46 -13.02
CA PHE A 142 54.01 -46.13 -13.57
C PHE A 142 55.25 -45.23 -13.66
N GLN A 143 55.08 -43.91 -13.56
CA GLN A 143 56.20 -42.95 -13.60
C GLN A 143 56.65 -42.59 -12.18
N HIS A 144 55.72 -42.23 -11.32
CA HIS A 144 56.02 -41.73 -9.98
C HIS A 144 54.90 -42.13 -9.00
N TRP A 145 55.11 -43.22 -8.26
CA TRP A 145 54.10 -43.77 -7.35
C TRP A 145 53.72 -42.81 -6.21
N GLN A 146 54.66 -41.97 -5.74
CA GLN A 146 54.40 -40.97 -4.69
C GLN A 146 53.42 -39.88 -5.16
N THR A 147 53.60 -39.36 -6.37
CA THR A 147 52.69 -38.34 -6.92
C THR A 147 51.31 -38.92 -7.18
N SER A 148 51.21 -40.18 -7.62
CA SER A 148 49.91 -40.83 -7.81
C SER A 148 49.10 -40.93 -6.52
N ILE A 149 49.71 -41.35 -5.41
CA ILE A 149 49.03 -41.40 -4.11
C ILE A 149 48.57 -40.00 -3.68
N PHE A 150 49.39 -38.98 -3.92
CA PHE A 150 49.04 -37.59 -3.61
C PHE A 150 47.83 -37.10 -4.43
N PHE A 151 47.83 -37.29 -5.76
CA PHE A 151 46.74 -36.86 -6.64
C PHE A 151 45.43 -37.62 -6.40
N VAL A 152 45.52 -38.92 -6.12
CA VAL A 152 44.34 -39.74 -5.74
C VAL A 152 43.81 -39.30 -4.38
N GLY A 153 44.69 -39.05 -3.39
CA GLY A 153 44.31 -38.57 -2.06
C GLY A 153 43.62 -37.20 -2.10
N VAL A 154 44.19 -36.23 -2.83
CA VAL A 154 43.59 -34.91 -3.03
C VAL A 154 42.25 -35.02 -3.77
N GLY A 155 42.17 -35.88 -4.77
CA GLY A 155 40.94 -36.13 -5.51
C GLY A 155 39.81 -36.70 -4.63
N LEU A 156 40.12 -37.68 -3.78
CA LEU A 156 39.15 -38.24 -2.82
C LEU A 156 38.71 -37.21 -1.78
N VAL A 157 39.63 -36.40 -1.25
CA VAL A 157 39.29 -35.33 -0.30
C VAL A 157 38.41 -34.27 -0.97
N ALA A 158 38.70 -33.89 -2.21
CA ALA A 158 37.89 -32.93 -2.96
C ALA A 158 36.46 -33.45 -3.24
N ILE A 159 36.31 -34.73 -3.61
CA ILE A 159 35.00 -35.38 -3.76
C ILE A 159 34.27 -35.45 -2.42
N GLY A 160 34.96 -35.89 -1.37
CA GLY A 160 34.40 -35.98 -0.02
C GLY A 160 33.91 -34.63 0.50
N LEU A 161 34.70 -33.56 0.33
CA LEU A 161 34.29 -32.21 0.67
C LEU A 161 33.11 -31.74 -0.18
N GLY A 162 33.13 -31.97 -1.49
CA GLY A 162 32.04 -31.59 -2.39
C GLY A 162 30.69 -32.19 -1.96
N VAL A 163 30.68 -33.50 -1.67
CA VAL A 163 29.48 -34.20 -1.19
C VAL A 163 29.06 -33.74 0.21
N LEU A 164 30.03 -33.56 1.12
CA LEU A 164 29.76 -33.07 2.48
C LEU A 164 29.13 -31.68 2.48
N LEU A 165 29.57 -30.79 1.58
CA LEU A 165 29.07 -29.42 1.47
C LEU A 165 27.70 -29.33 0.78
N TYR A 166 27.29 -30.33 -0.01
CA TYR A 166 26.00 -30.35 -0.71
C TYR A 166 24.80 -30.31 0.25
N GLY A 167 24.84 -31.11 1.32
CA GLY A 167 23.78 -31.15 2.34
C GLY A 167 23.52 -29.81 3.07
N PRO A 168 24.54 -29.18 3.70
CA PRO A 168 24.38 -27.88 4.32
C PRO A 168 24.06 -26.79 3.30
N PHE A 169 24.56 -26.87 2.06
CA PHE A 169 24.21 -25.93 1.00
C PHE A 169 22.71 -25.93 0.66
N ILE A 170 22.08 -27.11 0.51
CA ILE A 170 20.63 -27.20 0.27
C ILE A 170 19.84 -26.68 1.47
N ARG A 171 20.27 -27.00 2.70
CA ARG A 171 19.62 -26.48 3.90
C ARG A 171 19.74 -24.97 4.00
N PHE A 172 20.92 -24.42 3.68
CA PHE A 172 21.19 -23.00 3.71
C PHE A 172 20.37 -22.24 2.68
N THR A 173 20.36 -22.68 1.42
CA THR A 173 19.54 -22.08 0.35
C THR A 173 18.04 -22.12 0.65
N LYS A 174 17.53 -23.26 1.16
CA LYS A 174 16.13 -23.38 1.59
C LYS A 174 15.81 -22.46 2.78
N ALA A 175 16.69 -22.41 3.77
CA ALA A 175 16.52 -21.54 4.93
C ALA A 175 16.57 -20.06 4.54
N ALA A 176 17.53 -19.67 3.70
CA ALA A 176 17.72 -18.30 3.23
C ALA A 176 16.52 -17.83 2.38
N ASN A 177 16.04 -18.63 1.43
CA ASN A 177 14.81 -18.33 0.69
C ASN A 177 13.60 -18.22 1.62
N SER A 178 13.44 -19.13 2.58
CA SER A 178 12.31 -19.05 3.53
C SER A 178 12.36 -17.77 4.39
N ARG A 179 13.56 -17.29 4.73
CA ARG A 179 13.75 -16.05 5.50
C ARG A 179 13.45 -14.83 4.64
N LEU A 180 13.89 -14.80 3.38
CA LEU A 180 13.55 -13.73 2.45
C LEU A 180 12.05 -13.63 2.21
N VAL A 181 11.37 -14.75 1.96
CA VAL A 181 9.91 -14.77 1.77
C VAL A 181 9.18 -14.30 3.04
N LYS A 182 9.64 -14.72 4.23
CA LYS A 182 9.06 -14.24 5.50
C LYS A 182 9.32 -12.76 5.76
N LEU A 183 10.49 -12.24 5.40
CA LEU A 183 10.82 -10.82 5.55
C LEU A 183 9.98 -9.98 4.59
N LEU A 184 9.88 -10.39 3.32
CA LEU A 184 9.00 -9.76 2.34
C LEU A 184 7.55 -9.77 2.81
N LYS A 185 7.05 -10.92 3.28
CA LYS A 185 5.69 -11.02 3.84
C LYS A 185 5.50 -10.07 5.03
N ARG A 186 6.46 -9.98 5.96
CA ARG A 186 6.39 -9.06 7.10
C ARG A 186 6.42 -7.59 6.67
N LEU A 187 7.22 -7.23 5.67
CA LEU A 187 7.25 -5.87 5.14
C LEU A 187 5.94 -5.52 4.43
N PHE A 188 5.36 -6.48 3.70
CA PHE A 188 4.09 -6.32 3.02
C PHE A 188 2.91 -6.21 4.00
N ASP A 189 2.85 -7.10 5.00
CA ASP A 189 1.84 -7.07 6.08
C ASP A 189 1.96 -5.80 6.95
N LYS A 190 3.16 -5.19 7.01
CA LYS A 190 3.38 -3.92 7.73
C LYS A 190 3.03 -2.68 6.89
N MET A 191 3.18 -2.75 5.56
CA MET A 191 2.83 -1.65 4.65
C MET A 191 1.34 -1.62 4.28
N ILE A 192 0.67 -2.77 4.25
CA ILE A 192 -0.77 -2.86 4.07
C ILE A 192 -1.37 -3.14 5.45
N PRO A 193 -1.76 -2.10 6.23
CA PRO A 193 -2.63 -2.35 7.36
C PRO A 193 -3.87 -3.02 6.79
N LYS A 194 -4.09 -4.30 7.16
CA LYS A 194 -5.36 -4.97 6.95
C LYS A 194 -6.44 -4.04 7.51
N SER A 195 -7.08 -3.28 6.62
CA SER A 195 -8.43 -2.78 6.87
C SER A 195 -9.19 -4.02 7.28
N LYS A 196 -9.64 -4.02 8.54
CA LYS A 196 -10.49 -5.05 9.10
C LYS A 196 -11.56 -5.36 8.06
N GLU A 197 -11.46 -6.52 7.41
CA GLU A 197 -12.64 -7.13 6.82
C GLU A 197 -13.53 -7.45 8.01
N GLU A 198 -14.55 -6.62 8.10
CA GLU A 198 -15.66 -6.68 9.01
C GLU A 198 -16.57 -7.83 8.59
N LYS A 199 -17.07 -8.55 9.62
CA LYS A 199 -18.11 -9.59 9.64
C LYS A 199 -17.65 -11.03 9.54
#